data_AF-A0AAV0Y5X5-F1
#
_entry.id   AF-A0AAV0Y5X5-F1
#
_cell.length_a   1.000
_cell.length_b   1.000
_cell.length_c   1.000
_cell.angle_alpha   90.00
_cell.angle_beta   90.00
_cell.angle_gamma   90.00
#
_symmetry.space_group_name_H-M   'P 1'
#
loop_
_entity.id
_entity.type
_entity.pdbx_description
1 polymer ?
#
loop_
_entity_poly.entity_id
_entity_poly.type
_entity_poly.pdbx_seq_one_letter_code
_entity_poly.pdbx_strand_id
1 'polypeptide(L)'
;MISFLSKCYGGRTSDSFITNDSGFLEKLEPVLADKGFPGIKTECENNNSILVMPPILHNCRFSEEEVLETYSVASVRIHIERVFARLKSYGILNKIKINILPEIDNIMHICCVLTNLQSPIIKQN
;
A
#
# COMPACT_ATOMS: atom_id res chain seq x y z
N MET A 1 -4.25 -7.84 -7.22
CA MET A 1 -4.21 -8.97 -6.26
C MET A 1 -3.37 -8.52 -5.08
N ILE A 2 -3.76 -8.86 -3.86
CA ILE A 2 -2.96 -8.65 -2.65
C ILE A 2 -1.97 -9.82 -2.55
N SER A 3 -0.69 -9.54 -2.70
CA SER A 3 0.40 -10.54 -2.70
C SER A 3 1.19 -10.58 -1.39
N PHE A 4 1.12 -9.53 -0.60
CA PHE A 4 1.82 -9.40 0.66
C PHE A 4 0.87 -8.84 1.73
N LEU A 5 0.94 -9.42 2.92
CA LEU A 5 0.26 -8.95 4.11
C LEU A 5 1.25 -9.08 5.28
N SER A 6 1.59 -7.96 5.89
CA SER A 6 2.38 -7.93 7.13
C SER A 6 1.52 -8.32 8.34
N LYS A 7 2.16 -8.48 9.50
CA LYS A 7 1.43 -8.53 10.78
C LYS A 7 0.71 -7.20 11.03
N CYS A 8 -0.34 -7.23 11.84
CA CYS A 8 -1.06 -6.03 12.22
C CYS A 8 -0.28 -5.24 13.28
N TYR A 9 -0.29 -3.92 13.12
CA TYR A 9 0.38 -2.99 14.03
C TYR A 9 -0.63 -2.13 14.78
N GLY A 10 -0.24 -1.65 15.97
CA GLY A 10 -1.04 -0.69 16.72
C GLY A 10 -1.10 0.65 16.01
N GLY A 11 -2.20 1.40 16.19
CA GLY A 11 -2.44 2.67 15.47
C GLY A 11 -1.49 3.83 15.78
N ARG A 12 -0.47 3.62 16.63
CA ARG A 12 0.61 4.60 16.91
C ARG A 12 1.91 4.28 16.17
N THR A 13 1.99 3.12 15.52
CA THR A 13 3.17 2.73 14.74
C THR A 13 3.19 3.52 13.43
N SER A 14 4.33 4.11 13.08
CA SER A 14 4.46 4.88 11.84
C SER A 14 4.51 3.96 10.62
N ASP A 15 3.99 4.44 9.50
CA ASP A 15 3.97 3.64 8.26
C ASP A 15 5.39 3.30 7.77
N SER A 16 6.37 4.17 8.01
CA SER A 16 7.78 3.89 7.73
C SER A 16 8.31 2.73 8.59
N PHE A 17 8.03 2.73 9.90
CA PHE A 17 8.42 1.61 10.76
C PHE A 17 7.78 0.30 10.32
N ILE A 18 6.47 0.31 10.02
CA ILE A 18 5.74 -0.87 9.55
C ILE A 18 6.39 -1.44 8.29
N THR A 19 6.74 -0.57 7.35
CA THR A 19 7.32 -1.00 6.07
C THR A 19 8.67 -1.68 6.27
N ASN A 20 9.50 -1.16 7.17
CA ASN A 20 10.83 -1.70 7.45
C ASN A 20 10.76 -3.00 8.27
N ASP A 21 9.93 -3.03 9.31
CA ASP A 21 9.79 -4.18 10.20
C ASP A 21 9.06 -5.36 9.54
N SER A 22 8.15 -5.08 8.60
CA SER A 22 7.31 -6.11 7.99
C SER A 22 8.06 -7.11 7.09
N GLY A 23 9.32 -6.84 6.74
CA GLY A 23 10.06 -7.62 5.75
C GLY A 23 9.51 -7.44 4.32
N PHE A 24 8.71 -6.39 4.09
CA PHE A 24 8.20 -6.07 2.76
C PHE A 24 9.34 -5.72 1.80
N LEU A 25 10.28 -4.87 2.24
CA LEU A 25 11.38 -4.37 1.41
C LEU A 25 12.34 -5.46 0.90
N GLU A 26 12.51 -6.55 1.65
CA GLU A 26 13.35 -7.69 1.24
C GLU A 26 12.75 -8.49 0.06
N LYS A 27 11.46 -8.29 -0.23
CA LYS A 27 10.71 -9.03 -1.24
C LYS A 27 10.49 -8.23 -2.53
N LEU A 28 11.05 -7.02 -2.60
CA LEU A 28 10.76 -6.07 -3.67
C LEU A 28 11.88 -6.01 -4.72
N GLU A 29 11.46 -6.03 -5.98
CA GLU A 29 12.16 -5.37 -7.09
C GLU A 29 11.72 -3.87 -7.11
N PRO A 30 12.20 -2.98 -7.99
CA PRO A 30 11.96 -1.54 -7.83
C PRO A 30 10.46 -1.18 -7.81
N VAL A 31 10.05 -0.33 -6.86
CA VAL A 31 8.63 -0.03 -6.57
C VAL A 31 8.34 1.47 -6.45
N LEU A 32 7.10 1.83 -6.83
CA LEU A 32 6.53 3.16 -6.62
C LEU A 32 6.00 3.28 -5.18
N ALA A 33 6.37 4.34 -4.47
CA ALA A 33 5.86 4.62 -3.12
C ALA A 33 5.16 5.98 -3.03
N ASP A 34 4.22 6.09 -2.10
CA ASP A 34 3.51 7.34 -1.86
C ASP A 34 4.39 8.35 -1.10
N LYS A 35 4.08 9.64 -1.26
CA LYS A 35 4.81 10.79 -0.68
C LYS A 35 4.82 10.80 0.85
N GLY A 36 3.97 10.00 1.49
CA GLY A 36 3.87 9.89 2.95
C GLY A 36 4.99 9.08 3.61
N PHE A 37 5.94 8.53 2.84
CA PHE A 37 6.96 7.62 3.33
C PHE A 37 8.41 8.13 3.18
N PRO A 38 8.79 9.22 3.88
CA PRO A 38 10.15 9.76 3.77
C PRO A 38 11.22 8.80 4.31
N GLY A 39 10.87 7.94 5.28
CA GLY A 39 11.81 7.00 5.90
C GLY A 39 12.19 5.79 5.03
N ILE A 40 11.32 5.39 4.10
CA ILE A 40 11.56 4.22 3.22
C ILE A 40 12.74 4.45 2.27
N LYS A 41 12.98 5.72 1.86
CA LYS A 41 14.01 6.05 0.87
C LYS A 41 15.41 5.59 1.31
N THR A 42 15.75 5.77 2.58
CA THR A 42 17.08 5.44 3.14
C THR A 42 17.36 3.93 3.14
N GLU A 43 16.36 3.07 3.34
CA GLU A 43 16.55 1.61 3.30
C GLU A 43 16.47 1.03 1.90
N CYS A 44 15.67 1.60 1.00
CA CYS A 44 15.64 1.19 -0.41
C CYS A 44 17.00 1.35 -1.11
N GLU A 45 17.75 2.41 -0.78
CA GLU A 45 19.13 2.62 -1.25
C GLU A 45 20.09 1.48 -0.85
N ASN A 46 19.83 0.81 0.28
CA ASN A 46 20.64 -0.32 0.76
C ASN A 46 20.24 -1.67 0.12
N ASN A 47 19.02 -1.80 -0.43
CA ASN A 47 18.44 -3.06 -0.92
C ASN A 47 18.25 -3.13 -2.45
N ASN A 48 18.96 -2.30 -3.23
CA ASN A 48 18.81 -2.20 -4.70
C ASN A 48 17.38 -1.89 -5.18
N SER A 49 16.54 -1.33 -4.31
CA SER A 49 15.15 -0.99 -4.63
C SER A 49 15.08 0.47 -5.09
N ILE A 50 14.53 0.74 -6.27
CA ILE A 50 14.32 2.12 -6.74
C ILE A 50 12.99 2.61 -6.18
N LEU A 51 13.02 3.69 -5.40
CA LEU A 51 11.83 4.37 -4.88
C LEU A 51 11.40 5.45 -5.89
N VAL A 52 10.31 5.21 -6.61
CA VAL A 52 9.72 6.24 -7.48
C VAL A 52 8.69 7.02 -6.66
N MET A 53 8.97 8.29 -6.39
CA MET A 53 8.03 9.22 -5.75
C MET A 53 7.42 10.13 -6.82
N PRO A 54 6.14 10.52 -6.73
CA PRO A 54 5.56 11.45 -7.68
C PRO A 54 6.22 12.84 -7.56
N PRO A 55 6.34 13.62 -8.64
CA PRO A 55 7.04 14.90 -8.65
C PRO A 55 6.50 15.87 -7.60
N ILE A 56 7.40 16.62 -6.94
CA ILE A 56 7.07 17.64 -5.94
C ILE A 56 6.74 18.93 -6.69
N LEU A 57 5.56 19.50 -6.42
CA LEU A 57 5.13 20.76 -7.02
C LEU A 57 5.96 21.91 -6.44
N HIS A 58 7.07 22.27 -7.08
CA HIS A 58 7.91 23.38 -6.65
C HIS A 58 7.51 24.73 -7.30
N ASN A 59 6.98 24.74 -8.53
CA ASN A 59 6.82 25.97 -9.33
C ASN A 59 5.47 26.13 -10.07
N CYS A 60 4.34 25.82 -9.41
CA CYS A 60 2.97 26.08 -9.88
C CYS A 60 2.53 25.50 -11.25
N ARG A 61 3.39 24.79 -12.00
CA ARG A 61 3.07 24.07 -13.24
C ARG A 61 3.94 22.83 -13.38
N PHE A 62 3.32 21.71 -13.73
CA PHE A 62 4.01 20.48 -14.13
C PHE A 62 4.38 20.55 -15.62
N SER A 63 5.51 19.98 -16.01
CA SER A 63 5.85 19.73 -17.43
C SER A 63 4.93 18.64 -18.02
N GLU A 64 4.80 18.54 -19.35
CA GLU A 64 3.99 17.48 -19.99
C GLU A 64 4.43 16.07 -19.55
N GLU A 65 5.73 15.88 -19.33
CA GLU A 65 6.32 14.63 -18.89
C GLU A 65 5.95 14.32 -17.42
N GLU A 66 6.02 15.32 -16.54
CA GLU A 66 5.58 15.20 -15.13
C GLU A 66 4.07 14.98 -15.02
N VAL A 67 3.28 15.57 -15.93
CA VAL A 67 1.83 15.37 -16.00
C VAL A 67 1.51 13.91 -16.37
N LEU A 68 2.18 13.36 -17.39
CA LEU A 68 2.00 11.95 -17.79
C LEU A 68 2.41 10.99 -16.67
N GLU A 69 3.52 11.25 -15.99
CA GLU A 69 3.97 10.45 -14.85
C GLU A 69 2.97 10.54 -13.68
N THR A 70 2.43 11.73 -13.42
CA THR A 70 1.37 11.95 -12.42
C THR A 70 0.08 11.20 -12.78
N TYR A 71 -0.31 11.16 -14.06
CA TYR A 71 -1.47 10.39 -14.52
C TYR A 71 -1.29 8.88 -14.33
N SER A 72 -0.10 8.36 -14.65
CA SER A 72 0.25 6.95 -14.42
C SER A 72 0.13 6.59 -12.94
N VAL A 73 0.74 7.40 -12.07
CA VAL A 73 0.65 7.26 -10.61
C VAL A 73 -0.79 7.33 -10.10
N ALA A 74 -1.57 8.30 -10.58
CA ALA A 74 -2.97 8.46 -10.19
C ALA A 74 -3.82 7.25 -10.58
N SER A 75 -3.58 6.67 -11.76
CA SER A 75 -4.26 5.45 -12.21
C SER A 75 -3.99 4.26 -11.29
N VAL A 76 -2.72 4.06 -10.90
CA VAL A 76 -2.33 3.00 -9.96
C VAL A 76 -2.98 3.22 -8.59
N ARG A 77 -3.01 4.46 -8.11
CA ARG A 77 -3.64 4.82 -6.82
C ARG A 77 -5.12 4.46 -6.78
N ILE A 78 -5.87 4.68 -7.86
CA ILE A 78 -7.29 4.30 -7.95
C ILE A 78 -7.47 2.79 -7.71
N HIS A 79 -6.57 1.95 -8.24
CA HIS A 79 -6.64 0.51 -8.03
C HIS A 79 -6.38 0.13 -6.57
N ILE A 80 -5.42 0.78 -5.91
CA ILE A 80 -5.12 0.59 -4.49
C ILE A 80 -6.34 0.98 -3.63
N GLU A 81 -6.94 2.15 -3.89
CA GLU A 81 -8.11 2.63 -3.17
C GLU A 81 -9.31 1.68 -3.32
N ARG A 82 -9.50 1.08 -4.51
CA ARG A 82 -10.53 0.03 -4.74
C ARG A 82 -10.26 -1.25 -3.93
N VAL A 83 -9.00 -1.67 -3.78
CA VAL A 83 -8.64 -2.80 -2.90
C VAL A 83 -9.04 -2.47 -1.45
N PHE A 84 -8.65 -1.28 -0.95
CA PHE A 84 -8.97 -0.87 0.40
C PHE A 84 -10.48 -0.75 0.63
N ALA A 85 -11.24 -0.27 -0.36
CA ALA A 85 -12.70 -0.21 -0.29
C ALA A 85 -13.32 -1.62 -0.12
N ARG A 86 -12.81 -2.63 -0.84
CA ARG A 86 -13.24 -4.03 -0.70
C ARG A 86 -12.93 -4.57 0.69
N LEU A 87 -11.73 -4.33 1.20
CA LEU A 87 -11.38 -4.75 2.57
C LEU A 87 -12.31 -4.13 3.61
N LYS A 88 -12.58 -2.81 3.53
CA LYS A 88 -13.48 -2.10 4.44
C LYS A 88 -14.93 -2.59 4.35
N SER A 89 -15.33 -3.22 3.24
CA SER A 89 -16.70 -3.73 3.07
C SER A 89 -17.06 -4.91 3.98
N TYR A 90 -16.08 -5.63 4.53
CA TYR A 90 -16.34 -6.82 5.37
C TYR A 90 -16.99 -6.52 6.73
N GLY A 91 -17.10 -5.25 7.14
CA GLY A 91 -17.77 -4.83 8.37
C GLY A 91 -17.04 -5.21 9.66
N ILE A 92 -16.44 -6.40 9.73
CA ILE A 92 -15.63 -6.90 10.84
C ILE A 92 -14.41 -6.01 11.12
N LEU A 93 -13.87 -5.36 10.08
CA LEU A 93 -12.76 -4.43 10.20
C LEU A 93 -13.18 -3.04 10.71
N ASN A 94 -14.47 -2.71 10.73
CA ASN A 94 -14.93 -1.38 11.15
C ASN A 94 -14.81 -1.17 12.65
N LYS A 95 -15.01 -2.23 13.44
CA LYS A 95 -14.89 -2.17 14.90
C LYS A 95 -14.45 -3.51 15.46
N ILE A 96 -13.20 -3.54 15.92
CA ILE A 96 -12.58 -4.74 16.46
C ILE A 96 -12.74 -4.74 17.97
N LYS A 97 -13.40 -5.78 18.47
CA LYS A 97 -13.58 -5.96 19.91
C LYS A 97 -12.28 -6.51 20.52
N ILE A 98 -11.98 -6.14 21.76
CA ILE A 98 -10.75 -6.57 22.46
C ILE A 98 -10.61 -8.10 22.49
N ASN A 99 -11.71 -8.84 22.63
CA ASN A 99 -11.69 -10.29 22.70
C ASN A 99 -11.32 -10.98 21.37
N ILE A 100 -11.45 -10.30 20.23
CA ILE A 100 -11.05 -10.83 18.92
C ILE A 100 -9.72 -10.25 18.44
N LEU A 101 -9.14 -9.30 19.17
CA LEU A 101 -7.86 -8.67 18.84
C LEU A 101 -6.70 -9.68 18.72
N PRO A 102 -6.62 -10.76 19.53
CA PRO A 102 -5.59 -11.79 19.34
C PRO A 102 -5.64 -12.47 17.97
N GLU A 103 -6.79 -12.48 17.31
CA GLU A 103 -7.02 -13.11 16.00
C GLU A 103 -6.90 -12.13 14.83
N ILE A 104 -6.42 -10.90 15.08
CA ILE A 104 -6.46 -9.83 14.08
C ILE A 104 -5.68 -10.18 12.79
N ASP A 105 -4.53 -10.83 12.94
CA ASP A 105 -3.71 -11.25 11.81
C ASP A 105 -4.45 -12.28 10.94
N ASN A 106 -5.13 -13.25 11.58
CA ASN A 106 -5.93 -14.26 10.91
C ASN A 106 -7.15 -13.63 10.20
N ILE A 107 -7.84 -12.71 10.87
CA ILE A 107 -8.98 -11.97 10.30
C ILE A 107 -8.53 -11.21 9.05
N MET A 108 -7.43 -10.46 9.14
CA MET A 108 -6.89 -9.70 8.01
C MET A 108 -6.48 -10.64 6.87
N HIS A 109 -5.83 -11.76 7.17
CA HIS A 109 -5.44 -12.74 6.16
C HIS A 109 -6.66 -13.28 5.39
N ILE A 110 -7.71 -13.69 6.10
CA ILE A 110 -8.95 -14.17 5.47
C ILE A 110 -9.62 -13.08 4.65
N CYS A 111 -9.70 -11.84 5.14
CA CYS A 111 -10.23 -10.71 4.37
C CYS A 111 -9.44 -10.47 3.07
N CYS A 112 -8.10 -10.58 3.11
CA CYS A 112 -7.26 -10.47 1.93
C CYS A 112 -7.49 -11.62 0.92
N VAL A 113 -7.59 -12.86 1.40
CA VAL A 113 -7.91 -14.02 0.56
C VAL A 113 -9.27 -13.85 -0.11
N LEU A 114 -10.31 -13.50 0.65
CA LEU A 114 -11.64 -13.26 0.12
C LEU A 114 -11.65 -12.11 -0.90
N THR A 115 -10.88 -11.04 -0.67
CA THR A 115 -10.72 -9.93 -1.62
C THR A 115 -10.08 -10.38 -2.94
N ASN A 116 -9.09 -11.29 -2.85
CA ASN A 116 -8.42 -11.86 -4.02
C ASN A 116 -9.32 -12.80 -4.84
N LEU A 117 -10.32 -13.43 -4.22
CA LEU A 117 -11.29 -14.29 -4.90
C LEU A 117 -12.42 -13.53 -5.62
N GLN A 118 -12.51 -12.22 -5.42
CA GLN A 118 -13.47 -11.37 -6.14
C GLN A 118 -13.01 -11.09 -7.57
N SER A 119 -13.92 -10.59 -8.41
CA SER A 119 -13.60 -10.18 -9.78
C SER A 119 -12.41 -9.22 -9.83
N PRO A 120 -11.54 -9.29 -10.86
CA PRO A 120 -10.38 -8.42 -10.99
C PRO A 120 -10.73 -6.93 -10.83
N ILE A 121 -9.88 -6.19 -10.10
CA ILE A 121 -10.04 -4.73 -9.89
C ILE A 121 -9.71 -3.94 -11.15
N ILE A 122 -8.83 -4.52 -11.98
CA ILE A 122 -8.41 -4.02 -13.28
C ILE A 122 -9.16 -4.84 -14.31
N LYS A 123 -9.89 -4.18 -15.22
CA LYS A 123 -10.47 -4.87 -16.37
C LYS A 123 -9.33 -5.36 -17.24
N GLN A 124 -9.27 -6.67 -17.48
CA GLN A 124 -8.40 -7.22 -18.52
C GLN A 124 -9.10 -6.94 -19.85
N ASN A 125 -8.42 -6.20 -20.73
CA ASN A 125 -8.83 -6.02 -22.13
C ASN A 125 -8.50 -7.29 -22.92
#